data_AF-A0A7Y8ML39-F1
#
_entry.id   AF-A0A7Y8ML39-F1
#
_cell.length_a   1.000
_cell.length_b   1.000
_cell.length_c   1.000
_cell.angle_alpha   90.00
_cell.angle_beta   90.00
_cell.angle_gamma   90.00
#
_symmetry.space_group_name_H-M   'P 1'
#
loop_
_entity.id
_entity.type
_entity.pdbx_description
1 polymer ?
#
loop_
_entity_poly.entity_id
_entity_poly.type
_entity_poly.pdbx_seq_one_letter_code
_entity_poly.pdbx_strand_id
1 'polypeptide(L)'
;MIRHFTKHLLLAIGLAFSFTSIPVLAADAKAQIETPKLMLRISADGKTIVDESGKEVARFSQDVKVNPKMNVSDRLPGCMRCQPECVVYEGERCVKWIRSCTWDFDCK
;
A
#
# COMPACT_ATOMS: atom_id res chain seq x y z
N MET A 1 -83.16 -7.37 7.36
CA MET A 1 -83.23 -7.21 5.89
C MET A 1 -81.80 -7.17 5.36
N ILE A 2 -81.38 -8.22 4.63
CA ILE A 2 -81.13 -8.20 3.16
C ILE A 2 -79.79 -7.49 2.86
N ARG A 3 -78.69 -8.24 2.79
CA ARG A 3 -78.06 -8.81 1.57
C ARG A 3 -77.52 -7.75 0.60
N HIS A 4 -76.25 -7.93 0.22
CA HIS A 4 -75.70 -8.02 -1.16
C HIS A 4 -74.32 -7.33 -1.23
N PHE A 5 -73.22 -8.08 -1.40
CA PHE A 5 -72.70 -8.61 -2.68
C PHE A 5 -72.35 -7.51 -3.70
N THR A 6 -71.05 -7.24 -3.87
CA THR A 6 -70.35 -6.92 -5.15
C THR A 6 -68.88 -6.68 -4.78
N LYS A 7 -67.88 -7.53 -5.06
CA LYS A 7 -67.34 -8.03 -6.35
C LYS A 7 -67.08 -6.92 -7.36
N HIS A 8 -65.92 -7.01 -8.00
CA HIS A 8 -65.28 -6.10 -8.99
C HIS A 8 -64.45 -4.99 -8.30
N LEU A 9 -63.20 -4.69 -8.68
CA LEU A 9 -62.55 -4.87 -9.97
C LEU A 9 -61.02 -4.81 -9.77
N LEU A 10 -60.31 -5.65 -10.54
CA LEU A 10 -58.87 -5.61 -10.75
C LEU A 10 -58.39 -4.21 -11.15
N LEU A 11 -57.26 -3.75 -10.61
CA LEU A 11 -56.36 -2.89 -11.37
C LEU A 11 -54.91 -3.27 -11.08
N ALA A 12 -54.34 -3.99 -12.03
CA ALA A 12 -52.93 -4.27 -12.12
C ALA A 12 -52.17 -2.96 -12.32
N ILE A 13 -51.25 -2.65 -11.42
CA ILE A 13 -50.20 -1.66 -11.68
C ILE A 13 -48.91 -2.45 -11.85
N GLY A 14 -48.69 -2.89 -13.10
CA GLY A 14 -47.37 -3.29 -13.56
C GLY A 14 -46.48 -2.06 -13.59
N LEU A 15 -45.74 -1.84 -12.50
CA LEU A 15 -44.60 -0.95 -12.52
C LEU A 15 -43.50 -1.63 -13.35
N ALA A 16 -43.45 -1.23 -14.62
CA ALA A 16 -42.36 -1.51 -15.51
C ALA A 16 -41.05 -1.05 -14.84
N PHE A 17 -40.25 -2.01 -14.38
CA PHE A 17 -38.85 -1.79 -14.09
C PHE A 17 -38.14 -1.52 -15.41
N SER A 18 -38.10 -0.26 -15.81
CA SER A 18 -37.20 0.22 -16.86
C SER A 18 -35.78 0.11 -16.31
N PHE A 19 -35.12 -1.02 -16.59
CA PHE A 19 -33.69 -1.16 -16.43
C PHE A 19 -33.01 -0.22 -17.44
N THR A 20 -32.71 1.01 -17.03
CA THR A 20 -31.73 1.82 -17.73
C THR A 20 -30.35 1.25 -17.40
N SER A 21 -29.82 0.47 -18.33
CA SER A 21 -28.42 0.04 -18.31
C SER A 21 -27.54 1.29 -18.39
N ILE A 22 -27.02 1.71 -17.23
CA ILE A 22 -25.93 2.69 -17.17
C ILE A 22 -24.70 2.02 -17.80
N PRO A 23 -24.05 2.61 -18.82
CA PRO A 23 -22.76 2.14 -19.25
C PRO A 23 -21.76 2.47 -18.13
N VAL A 24 -21.32 1.45 -17.41
CA VAL A 24 -20.13 1.55 -16.57
C VAL A 24 -18.95 1.77 -17.51
N LEU A 25 -18.56 3.04 -17.69
CA LEU A 25 -17.23 3.38 -18.17
C LEU A 25 -16.25 2.89 -17.10
N ALA A 26 -15.78 1.65 -17.27
CA ALA A 26 -14.57 1.17 -16.65
C ALA A 26 -13.38 1.92 -17.30
N ALA A 27 -13.21 3.19 -16.93
CA ALA A 27 -11.95 3.88 -17.11
C ALA A 27 -11.01 3.36 -16.01
N ASP A 28 -10.41 2.20 -16.25
CA ASP A 28 -9.25 1.69 -15.51
C ASP A 28 -8.03 2.55 -15.90
N ALA A 29 -8.08 3.82 -15.48
CA ALA A 29 -6.91 4.68 -15.46
C ALA A 29 -6.14 4.33 -14.19
N LYS A 30 -5.28 3.31 -14.26
CA LYS A 30 -4.18 3.14 -13.32
C LYS A 30 -3.29 4.38 -13.43
N ALA A 31 -3.63 5.40 -12.66
CA ALA A 31 -2.72 6.49 -12.35
C ALA A 31 -1.48 5.84 -11.74
N GLN A 32 -0.43 5.72 -12.54
CA GLN A 32 0.89 5.37 -12.04
C GLN A 32 1.28 6.51 -11.11
N ILE A 33 1.14 6.28 -9.81
CA ILE A 33 1.66 7.17 -8.78
C ILE A 33 3.17 7.19 -9.00
N GLU A 34 3.66 8.21 -9.70
CA GLU A 34 5.09 8.51 -9.82
C GLU A 34 5.60 8.68 -8.40
N THR A 35 6.18 7.61 -7.86
CA THR A 35 6.75 7.66 -6.53
C THR A 35 7.99 8.53 -6.67
N PRO A 36 8.08 9.68 -5.98
CA PRO A 36 9.19 10.59 -6.16
C PRO A 36 10.49 9.82 -5.88
N LYS A 37 11.44 9.91 -6.82
CA LYS A 37 12.71 9.22 -6.74
C LYS A 37 13.51 9.77 -5.56
N LEU A 38 13.44 9.07 -4.43
CA LEU A 38 14.15 9.44 -3.21
C LEU A 38 15.67 9.36 -3.46
N MET A 39 16.42 10.43 -3.18
CA MET A 39 17.86 10.48 -3.43
C MET A 39 18.63 10.22 -2.14
N LEU A 40 18.98 8.95 -1.93
CA LEU A 40 19.68 8.50 -0.74
C LEU A 40 21.20 8.57 -0.90
N ARG A 41 21.90 8.92 0.17
CA ARG A 41 23.36 8.99 0.25
C ARG A 41 23.88 8.35 1.54
N ILE A 42 25.14 7.93 1.54
CA ILE A 42 25.83 7.56 2.79
C ILE A 42 26.30 8.83 3.49
N SER A 43 26.11 8.90 4.80
CA SER A 43 26.64 9.95 5.66
C SER A 43 28.17 10.04 5.63
N ALA A 44 28.71 11.20 5.97
CA ALA A 44 30.16 11.43 5.92
C ALA A 44 30.97 10.51 6.84
N ASP A 45 30.38 10.00 7.93
CA ASP A 45 31.04 9.07 8.86
C ASP A 45 30.85 7.59 8.48
N GLY A 46 30.07 7.33 7.42
CA GLY A 46 29.83 6.00 6.88
C GLY A 46 28.88 5.14 7.71
N LYS A 47 28.16 5.71 8.70
CA LYS A 47 27.33 4.92 9.64
C LYS A 47 25.84 4.91 9.33
N THR A 48 25.36 5.86 8.55
CA THR A 48 23.93 6.03 8.24
C THR A 48 23.70 6.30 6.76
N ILE A 49 22.49 5.99 6.30
CA ILE A 49 21.93 6.47 5.04
C ILE A 49 21.08 7.71 5.34
N VAL A 50 21.27 8.76 4.56
CA VAL A 50 20.56 10.04 4.68
C VAL A 50 19.83 10.40 3.39
N ASP A 51 18.77 11.19 3.50
CA ASP A 51 18.05 11.76 2.35
C ASP A 51 18.74 13.03 1.80
N GLU A 52 18.12 13.67 0.80
CA GLU A 52 18.64 14.92 0.20
C GLU A 52 18.79 16.09 1.18
N SER A 53 18.05 16.11 2.29
CA SER A 53 18.14 17.12 3.35
C SER A 53 19.19 16.77 4.41
N GLY A 54 19.80 15.58 4.31
CA GLY A 54 20.73 15.06 5.30
C GLY A 54 20.04 14.37 6.49
N LYS A 55 18.72 14.15 6.43
CA LYS A 55 17.99 13.45 7.49
C LYS A 55 18.28 11.96 7.43
N GLU A 56 18.53 11.36 8.59
CA GLU A 56 18.75 9.92 8.74
C GLU A 56 17.50 9.14 8.34
N VAL A 57 17.65 8.23 7.37
CA VAL A 57 16.59 7.30 6.92
C VAL A 57 16.88 5.86 7.34
N ALA A 58 18.15 5.52 7.56
CA ALA A 58 18.56 4.22 8.06
C ALA A 58 19.94 4.31 8.73
N ARG A 59 20.21 3.38 9.66
CA ARG A 59 21.49 3.24 10.34
C ARG A 59 22.05 1.85 10.07
N PHE A 60 23.36 1.77 9.83
CA PHE A 60 24.06 0.49 9.77
C PHE A 60 24.26 -0.07 11.19
N SER A 61 24.42 -1.39 11.32
CA SER A 61 24.76 -1.98 12.62
C SER A 61 26.00 -1.29 13.21
N GLN A 62 26.10 -1.20 14.55
CA GLN A 62 27.11 -0.39 15.23
C GLN A 62 28.56 -0.71 14.81
N ASP A 63 28.79 -1.94 14.33
CA ASP A 63 30.10 -2.46 13.91
C ASP A 63 30.40 -2.25 12.41
N VAL A 64 29.45 -1.72 11.64
CA VAL A 64 29.57 -1.56 10.19
C VAL A 64 29.76 -0.09 9.81
N LYS A 65 30.79 0.17 9.00
CA LYS A 65 31.02 1.47 8.36
C LYS A 65 31.20 1.27 6.86
N VAL A 66 30.44 2.01 6.07
CA VAL A 66 30.54 1.99 4.61
C VAL A 66 31.35 3.19 4.14
N ASN A 67 32.25 2.98 3.17
CA ASN A 67 33.06 4.07 2.63
C ASN A 67 32.18 5.10 1.90
N PRO A 68 32.15 6.37 2.34
CA PRO A 68 31.30 7.39 1.74
C PRO A 68 31.72 7.79 0.31
N LYS A 69 32.88 7.33 -0.18
CA LYS A 69 33.38 7.59 -1.54
C LYS A 69 32.84 6.64 -2.62
N MET A 70 31.86 5.79 -2.31
CA MET A 70 31.21 4.97 -3.34
C MET A 70 30.51 5.86 -4.38
N ASN A 71 30.66 5.54 -5.67
CA ASN A 71 29.99 6.29 -6.73
C ASN A 71 28.48 6.03 -6.67
N VAL A 72 27.67 6.96 -7.19
CA VAL A 72 26.19 6.84 -7.23
C VAL A 72 25.71 5.62 -8.04
N SER A 73 26.56 5.11 -8.94
CA SER A 73 26.32 3.88 -9.71
C SER A 73 26.73 2.60 -8.99
N ASP A 74 27.53 2.70 -7.92
CA ASP A 74 28.08 1.54 -7.24
C ASP A 74 26.98 0.95 -6.36
N ARG A 75 26.65 -0.31 -6.60
CA ARG A 75 25.69 -1.03 -5.76
C ARG A 75 26.28 -1.18 -4.36
N LEU A 76 25.47 -0.86 -3.34
CA LEU A 76 25.84 -1.18 -1.97
C LEU A 76 26.05 -2.69 -1.85
N PRO A 77 27.16 -3.15 -1.24
CA PRO A 77 27.35 -4.57 -0.98
C PRO A 77 26.26 -5.07 -0.02
N GLY A 78 25.84 -6.31 -0.20
CA GLY A 78 24.79 -6.94 0.60
C GLY A 78 23.43 -7.05 -0.10
N CYS A 79 22.40 -7.37 0.66
CA CYS A 79 21.04 -7.51 0.19
C CYS A 79 20.02 -7.01 1.20
N MET A 80 18.87 -6.54 0.68
CA MET A 80 17.74 -6.13 1.50
C MET A 80 16.87 -7.34 1.85
N ARG A 81 16.79 -7.67 3.13
CA ARG A 81 15.89 -8.70 3.66
C ARG A 81 14.66 -8.03 4.26
N CYS A 82 13.50 -8.37 3.72
CA CYS A 82 12.25 -7.81 4.20
C CYS A 82 11.37 -8.91 4.79
N GLN A 83 10.87 -8.68 6.00
CA GLN A 83 9.95 -9.58 6.68
C GLN A 83 8.65 -8.85 7.04
N PRO A 84 7.50 -9.55 6.98
CA PRO A 84 6.25 -9.01 7.47
C PRO A 84 6.34 -8.88 9.00
N GLU A 85 6.10 -7.68 9.50
CA GLU A 85 6.05 -7.38 10.93
C GLU A 85 4.64 -6.93 11.29
N CYS A 86 4.07 -7.51 12.34
CA CYS A 86 2.76 -7.11 12.81
C CYS A 86 2.89 -5.89 13.71
N VAL A 87 2.17 -4.82 13.39
CA VAL A 87 2.20 -3.56 14.17
C VAL A 87 0.90 -3.26 14.88
N VAL A 88 -0.18 -3.97 14.56
CA VAL A 88 -1.47 -3.86 15.25
C VAL A 88 -2.11 -5.24 15.40
N TYR A 89 -2.50 -5.57 16.63
CA TYR A 89 -3.16 -6.81 17.01
C TYR A 89 -4.58 -6.54 17.52
N GLU A 90 -5.51 -7.44 17.20
CA GLU A 90 -6.84 -7.56 17.82
C GLU A 90 -6.91 -8.92 18.52
N GLY A 91 -6.74 -8.92 19.85
CA GLY A 91 -6.48 -10.15 20.59
C GLY A 91 -5.15 -10.78 20.14
N GLU A 92 -5.18 -12.06 19.77
CA GLU A 92 -4.01 -12.79 19.24
C GLU A 92 -3.86 -12.68 17.72
N ARG A 93 -4.82 -12.05 17.03
CA ARG A 93 -4.81 -11.93 15.57
C ARG A 93 -4.11 -10.65 15.13
N CYS A 94 -3.13 -10.78 14.25
CA CYS A 94 -2.57 -9.60 13.59
C CYS A 94 -3.57 -9.00 12.58
N VAL A 95 -3.81 -7.70 12.66
CA VAL A 95 -4.74 -6.98 11.78
C VAL A 95 -4.07 -5.96 10.87
N LYS A 96 -2.85 -5.54 11.21
CA LYS A 96 -2.04 -4.67 10.36
C LYS A 96 -0.60 -5.15 10.31
N TRP A 97 -0.19 -5.50 9.10
CA TRP A 97 1.18 -5.85 8.78
C TRP A 97 1.87 -4.67 8.11
N ILE A 98 3.13 -4.46 8.45
CA ILE A 98 4.05 -3.65 7.66
C ILE A 98 5.16 -4.54 7.12
N ARG A 99 5.85 -4.04 6.10
CA ARG A 99 7.05 -4.69 5.57
C ARG A 99 8.26 -4.01 6.19
N SER A 100 8.91 -4.70 7.12
CA SER A 100 10.13 -4.25 7.77
C SER A 100 11.32 -4.77 6.98
N CYS A 101 12.18 -3.89 6.50
CA CYS A 101 13.33 -4.24 5.66
C CYS A 101 14.64 -3.88 6.37
N THR A 102 15.58 -4.83 6.38
CA THR A 102 16.93 -4.66 6.92
C THR A 102 17.94 -4.90 5.80
N TRP A 103 18.98 -4.07 5.74
CA TRP A 103 20.10 -4.28 4.82
C TRP A 103 21.15 -5.17 5.49
N ASP A 104 21.43 -6.32 4.91
CA ASP A 104 22.43 -7.29 5.38
C ASP A 104 23.65 -7.24 4.46
N PHE A 105 24.78 -6.77 5.00
CA PHE A 105 26.03 -6.64 4.25
C PHE A 105 26.74 -7.97 4.00
N ASP A 106 26.45 -9.00 4.80
CA ASP A 106 27.15 -10.29 4.78
C ASP A 106 26.34 -11.40 4.08
N CYS A 107 25.20 -11.06 3.49
CA CYS A 107 24.40 -12.07 2.82
C CYS A 107 25.15 -12.64 1.60
N LYS A 108 25.25 -13.97 1.57
CA LYS A 108 25.83 -14.76 0.48
C LYS A 108 24.73 -15.37 -0.36
#